data_AF-A0A832K6X1-F1
#
_entry.id   AF-A0A832K6X1-F1
#
_cell.length_a   1.000
_cell.length_b   1.000
_cell.length_c   1.000
_cell.angle_alpha   90.00
_cell.angle_beta   90.00
_cell.angle_gamma   90.00
#
_symmetry.space_group_name_H-M   'P 1'
#
loop_
_entity.id
_entity.type
_entity.pdbx_description
1 polymer ?
#
loop_
_entity_poly.entity_id
_entity_poly.type
_entity_poly.pdbx_seq_one_letter_code
_entity_poly.pdbx_strand_id
1 'polypeptide(L)'
;MIALSIRIAAKSLALLAGLFITFSLPGQSLRPPAVPLVACDPYFSIWSPADKLTDAETVHWTGKPHRLASLVRIDGKAYRLMGRSPDAVPALPQRSVTVLPTRTIYAFEGEGVRLTLTFLTAALPEDIDLLSRPVTYLTWDAEATDGKSHVVAVYFDAATELVVNEPHQPVVWERREFGPLAAVSCGSVEQPVLVKKGDDLRIDWGFLYIAADKRIPGRQGIGANRATVQAAFCAGEALPEAPGTGGNESAGFVVLDFGRVGRNPVSRWLLLAYDDLYSIQYMKKNLRPYWRRNGWEAADLVRAAAKDYPSLQKQCARFDQELMADLEKAGGRPYAELAALAYRQCFAAGKFVADANGQPLQFCKENHSNGCIGTSDVFYPMAPQFLLLGPTLAKSFSSMSLSSAALLSQRR
;
A
#
# COMPACT_ATOMS: atom_id res chain seq x y z
N MET A 1 -16.19 11.34 -29.90
CA MET A 1 -15.98 12.75 -29.48
C MET A 1 -17.34 13.39 -29.30
N ILE A 2 -17.89 13.35 -28.09
CA ILE A 2 -19.11 14.10 -27.72
C ILE A 2 -18.73 14.84 -26.44
N ALA A 3 -18.42 16.13 -26.58
CA ALA A 3 -18.17 17.03 -25.48
C ALA A 3 -19.53 17.52 -24.96
N LEU A 4 -19.90 17.15 -23.74
CA LEU A 4 -21.11 17.65 -23.09
C LEU A 4 -20.76 18.93 -22.33
N SER A 5 -20.95 20.09 -22.97
CA SER A 5 -20.84 21.39 -22.31
C SER A 5 -22.14 21.73 -21.60
N ILE A 6 -22.13 21.75 -20.27
CA ILE A 6 -23.25 22.26 -19.46
C ILE A 6 -23.06 23.77 -19.30
N ARG A 7 -23.91 24.57 -19.95
CA ARG A 7 -24.04 26.03 -19.71
C ARG A 7 -25.23 26.26 -18.79
N ILE A 8 -24.99 26.77 -17.58
CA ILE A 8 -26.04 27.29 -16.69
C ILE A 8 -26.13 28.80 -16.91
N ALA A 9 -27.33 29.26 -17.24
CA ALA A 9 -27.64 30.67 -17.47
C ALA A 9 -27.70 31.43 -16.13
N ALA A 10 -26.93 32.50 -16.02
CA ALA A 10 -26.99 33.45 -14.92
C ALA A 10 -28.19 34.41 -15.10
N LYS A 11 -29.00 34.56 -14.04
CA LYS A 11 -29.84 35.75 -13.84
C LYS A 11 -29.64 36.25 -12.41
N SER A 12 -29.39 37.55 -12.34
CA SER A 12 -28.90 38.33 -11.22
C SER A 12 -29.89 38.45 -10.06
N LEU A 13 -29.38 38.44 -8.83
CA LEU A 13 -29.97 39.16 -7.70
C LEU A 13 -28.85 39.73 -6.81
N ALA A 14 -29.08 40.95 -6.34
CA ALA A 14 -28.08 41.88 -5.88
C ALA A 14 -27.71 41.79 -4.38
N LEU A 15 -26.47 42.16 -4.11
CA LEU A 15 -25.93 42.96 -2.98
C LEU A 15 -26.26 42.56 -1.52
N LEU A 16 -25.29 41.90 -0.87
CA LEU A 16 -24.87 42.24 0.49
C LEU A 16 -23.37 41.98 0.59
N ALA A 17 -22.57 43.04 0.45
CA ALA A 17 -21.13 43.01 0.65
C ALA A 17 -20.83 42.97 2.16
N GLY A 18 -20.90 41.76 2.75
CA GLY A 18 -20.28 41.49 4.04
C GLY A 18 -18.78 41.32 3.83
N LEU A 19 -17.99 42.21 4.41
CA LEU A 19 -16.53 42.11 4.45
C LEU A 19 -16.14 40.90 5.32
N PHE A 20 -16.15 39.69 4.74
CA PHE A 20 -15.52 38.53 5.36
C PHE A 20 -14.01 38.70 5.24
N ILE A 21 -13.39 39.19 6.30
CA ILE A 21 -11.95 39.03 6.49
C ILE A 21 -11.73 37.52 6.70
N THR A 22 -11.46 36.80 5.61
CA THR A 22 -10.95 35.44 5.69
C THR A 22 -9.54 35.52 6.25
N PHE A 23 -9.40 35.28 7.55
CA PHE A 23 -8.11 34.87 8.10
C PHE A 23 -7.73 33.55 7.43
N SER A 24 -6.92 33.60 6.37
CA SER A 24 -6.15 32.44 5.95
C SER A 24 -5.10 32.20 7.02
N LEU A 25 -5.41 31.29 7.95
CA LEU A 25 -4.36 30.70 8.77
C LEU A 25 -3.31 30.11 7.81
N PRO A 26 -2.02 30.38 8.01
CA PRO A 26 -0.97 29.77 7.19
C PRO A 26 -1.18 28.25 7.19
N GLY A 27 -1.19 27.69 5.97
CA GLY A 27 -1.70 26.35 5.66
C GLY A 27 -1.12 25.26 6.56
N GLN A 28 -1.93 24.81 7.52
CA GLN A 28 -1.67 23.58 8.24
C GLN A 28 -2.02 22.43 7.29
N SER A 29 -1.00 21.77 6.74
CA SER A 29 -1.18 20.54 5.97
C SER A 29 -1.92 19.50 6.82
N LEU A 30 -2.83 18.75 6.21
CA LEU A 30 -3.54 17.66 6.89
C LEU A 30 -2.55 16.72 7.58
N ARG A 31 -2.76 16.50 8.88
CA ARG A 31 -2.08 15.45 9.65
C ARG A 31 -3.00 14.22 9.67
N PRO A 32 -2.77 13.21 8.81
CA PRO A 32 -3.61 12.02 8.83
C PRO A 32 -3.42 11.28 10.17
N PRO A 33 -4.48 10.73 10.78
CA PRO A 33 -4.36 9.96 12.02
C PRO A 33 -3.53 8.69 11.83
N ALA A 34 -3.52 8.14 10.62
CA ALA A 34 -2.60 7.11 10.18
C ALA A 34 -2.31 7.29 8.69
N VAL A 35 -1.04 7.22 8.30
CA VAL A 35 -0.62 7.38 6.90
C VAL A 35 -0.69 6.02 6.19
N PRO A 36 -1.39 5.89 5.05
CA PRO A 36 -1.42 4.64 4.29
C PRO A 36 -0.06 4.36 3.65
N LEU A 37 0.48 3.16 3.85
CA LEU A 37 1.74 2.71 3.22
C LEU A 37 1.42 1.64 2.17
N VAL A 38 0.92 0.49 2.63
CA VAL A 38 0.36 -0.57 1.79
C VAL A 38 -1.15 -0.54 2.02
N ALA A 39 -1.95 -0.23 1.00
CA ALA A 39 -3.39 0.00 1.17
C ALA A 39 -4.15 -0.68 0.03
N CYS A 40 -4.06 -2.01 -0.04
CA CYS A 40 -4.61 -2.78 -1.15
C CYS A 40 -6.01 -3.32 -0.85
N ASP A 41 -6.16 -4.01 0.30
CA ASP A 41 -7.38 -4.66 0.74
C ASP A 41 -7.33 -4.92 2.26
N PRO A 42 -8.41 -5.42 2.90
CA PRO A 42 -8.46 -5.59 4.36
C PRO A 42 -7.42 -6.53 4.96
N TYR A 43 -6.77 -7.39 4.19
CA TYR A 43 -5.70 -8.26 4.67
C TYR A 43 -4.32 -7.65 4.41
N PHE A 44 -4.13 -7.03 3.24
CA PHE A 44 -2.89 -6.39 2.86
C PHE A 44 -2.97 -4.87 2.99
N SER A 45 -3.06 -4.44 4.26
CA SER A 45 -3.32 -3.05 4.66
C SER A 45 -2.45 -2.64 5.86
N ILE A 46 -1.39 -1.89 5.59
CA ILE A 46 -0.32 -1.48 6.53
C ILE A 46 -0.21 0.05 6.55
N TRP A 47 -0.17 0.62 7.76
CA TRP A 47 -0.25 2.05 8.03
C TRP A 47 0.85 2.51 8.98
N SER A 48 1.25 3.77 8.86
CA SER A 48 2.08 4.45 9.87
C SER A 48 1.16 5.21 10.83
N PRO A 49 1.16 4.87 12.14
CA PRO A 49 0.30 5.53 13.13
C PRO A 49 0.95 6.80 13.73
N ALA A 50 1.96 7.37 13.07
CA ALA A 50 2.76 8.47 13.62
C ALA A 50 3.01 9.59 12.59
N ASP A 51 3.33 10.78 13.10
CA ASP A 51 3.60 11.97 12.28
C ASP A 51 4.91 11.84 11.49
N LYS A 52 5.91 11.17 12.08
CA LYS A 52 7.13 10.75 11.38
C LYS A 52 7.15 9.24 11.20
N LEU A 53 7.57 8.79 10.03
CA LEU A 53 7.59 7.39 9.64
C LEU A 53 8.50 6.52 10.53
N THR A 54 9.40 7.15 11.28
CA THR A 54 10.35 6.53 12.20
C THR A 54 9.92 6.55 13.68
N ASP A 55 8.81 7.21 14.03
CA ASP A 55 8.44 7.42 15.44
C ASP A 55 7.66 6.24 16.03
N ALA A 56 7.08 5.39 15.17
CA ALA A 56 6.36 4.18 15.57
C ALA A 56 6.63 3.02 14.60
N GLU A 57 6.39 1.80 15.07
CA GLU A 57 6.27 0.64 14.19
C GLU A 57 5.03 0.78 13.30
N THR A 58 5.11 0.25 12.07
CA THR A 58 3.94 0.17 11.19
C THR A 58 2.97 -0.89 11.69
N VAL A 59 1.68 -0.66 11.46
CA VAL A 59 0.59 -1.49 11.98
C VAL A 59 -0.37 -1.90 10.88
N HIS A 60 -1.02 -3.03 11.07
CA HIS A 60 -2.23 -3.37 10.33
C HIS A 60 -3.35 -2.37 10.66
N TRP A 61 -4.39 -2.27 9.84
CA TRP A 61 -5.53 -1.39 10.15
C TRP A 61 -6.23 -1.76 11.48
N THR A 62 -6.07 -3.01 11.94
CA THR A 62 -6.56 -3.48 13.25
C THR A 62 -5.69 -3.02 14.43
N GLY A 63 -4.61 -2.27 14.20
CA GLY A 63 -3.66 -1.84 15.21
C GLY A 63 -2.65 -2.90 15.66
N LYS A 64 -2.75 -4.13 15.12
CA LYS A 64 -1.73 -5.17 15.36
C LYS A 64 -0.43 -4.85 14.64
N PRO A 65 0.72 -5.28 15.16
CA PRO A 65 2.00 -5.13 14.47
C PRO A 65 1.95 -5.75 13.07
N HIS A 66 2.25 -4.95 12.05
CA HIS A 66 2.63 -5.39 10.70
C HIS A 66 3.87 -4.57 10.32
N ARG A 67 5.00 -4.96 10.91
CA ARG A 67 6.23 -4.19 10.92
C ARG A 67 6.95 -4.25 9.59
N LEU A 68 7.11 -3.07 9.02
CA LEU A 68 8.02 -2.75 7.95
C LEU A 68 9.13 -1.89 8.54
N ALA A 69 10.37 -2.08 8.09
CA ALA A 69 11.45 -1.14 8.35
C ALA A 69 12.16 -0.75 7.06
N SER A 70 12.71 0.45 7.05
CA SER A 70 13.69 0.85 6.06
C SER A 70 14.81 1.64 6.72
N LEU A 71 16.04 1.29 6.36
CA LEU A 71 17.26 1.94 6.81
C LEU A 71 18.03 2.43 5.58
N VAL A 72 18.86 3.44 5.76
CA VAL A 72 19.80 3.89 4.74
C VAL A 72 21.18 4.01 5.35
N ARG A 73 22.21 3.63 4.58
CA ARG A 73 23.60 3.89 4.91
C ARG A 73 24.16 4.92 3.94
N ILE A 74 24.64 6.05 4.46
CA ILE A 74 25.24 7.15 3.71
C ILE A 74 26.68 7.27 4.17
N ASP A 75 27.64 7.05 3.27
CA ASP A 75 29.08 7.07 3.55
C ASP A 75 29.47 6.24 4.79
N GLY A 76 28.84 5.07 4.94
CA GLY A 76 29.09 4.14 6.04
C GLY A 76 28.26 4.40 7.31
N LYS A 77 27.57 5.52 7.44
CA LYS A 77 26.71 5.82 8.60
C LYS A 77 25.25 5.43 8.35
N ALA A 78 24.65 4.72 9.29
CA ALA A 78 23.27 4.23 9.16
C ALA A 78 22.24 5.19 9.78
N TYR A 79 21.07 5.27 9.15
CA TYR A 79 19.91 6.06 9.59
C TYR A 79 18.61 5.29 9.34
N ARG A 80 17.61 5.52 10.19
CA ARG A 80 16.24 5.02 9.98
C ARG A 80 15.47 5.91 9.02
N LEU A 81 14.73 5.29 8.10
CA LEU A 81 13.75 5.91 7.21
C LEU A 81 12.31 5.51 7.56
N MET A 82 12.12 4.27 8.03
CA MET A 82 10.83 3.73 8.41
C MET A 82 10.95 2.71 9.54
N GLY A 83 9.97 2.72 10.44
CA GLY A 83 9.96 1.89 11.63
C GLY A 83 10.71 2.53 12.80
N ARG A 84 10.32 2.15 14.02
CA ARG A 84 10.95 2.66 15.23
C ARG A 84 12.28 1.93 15.48
N SER A 85 12.31 0.62 15.26
CA SER A 85 13.51 -0.19 15.44
C SER A 85 14.44 -0.18 14.20
N PRO A 86 15.77 -0.25 14.42
CA PRO A 86 16.46 -0.34 15.71
C PRO A 86 16.58 1.04 16.39
N ASP A 87 16.09 1.15 17.64
CA ASP A 87 15.92 2.43 18.34
C ASP A 87 17.24 3.22 18.54
N ALA A 88 18.37 2.51 18.61
CA ALA A 88 19.71 3.12 18.76
C ALA A 88 20.23 3.81 17.49
N VAL A 89 19.65 3.52 16.31
CA VAL A 89 20.04 4.16 15.05
C VAL A 89 19.28 5.48 14.90
N PRO A 90 19.95 6.60 14.60
CA PRO A 90 19.27 7.88 14.44
C PRO A 90 18.31 7.87 13.24
N ALA A 91 17.21 8.61 13.31
CA ALA A 91 16.35 8.82 12.16
C ALA A 91 16.99 9.85 11.20
N LEU A 92 16.94 9.60 9.89
CA LEU A 92 17.26 10.63 8.91
C LEU A 92 16.16 11.71 9.00
N PRO A 93 16.48 13.02 9.00
CA PRO A 93 15.47 14.04 9.21
C PRO A 93 14.37 14.01 8.13
N GLN A 94 13.14 13.64 8.54
CA GLN A 94 11.94 13.76 7.71
C GLN A 94 11.56 15.23 7.53
N ARG A 95 11.40 15.65 6.28
CA ARG A 95 11.05 17.02 5.89
C ARG A 95 9.57 17.19 5.59
N SER A 96 8.95 16.18 4.98
CA SER A 96 7.53 16.21 4.67
C SER A 96 6.95 14.81 4.49
N VAL A 97 5.63 14.74 4.57
CA VAL A 97 4.80 13.64 4.08
C VAL A 97 3.69 14.23 3.22
N THR A 98 3.37 13.59 2.10
CA THR A 98 2.25 13.97 1.23
C THR A 98 1.45 12.72 0.91
N VAL A 99 0.15 12.75 1.23
CA VAL A 99 -0.78 11.66 0.95
C VAL A 99 -1.65 12.06 -0.24
N LEU A 100 -1.61 11.23 -1.27
CA LEU A 100 -2.36 11.38 -2.52
C LEU A 100 -3.24 10.12 -2.74
N PRO A 101 -4.22 10.18 -3.66
CA PRO A 101 -5.13 9.06 -3.92
C PRO A 101 -4.44 7.72 -4.21
N THR A 102 -3.28 7.72 -4.89
CA THR A 102 -2.55 6.50 -5.24
C THR A 102 -1.14 6.43 -4.65
N ARG A 103 -0.62 7.52 -4.06
CA ARG A 103 0.75 7.61 -3.56
C ARG A 103 0.85 8.22 -2.17
N THR A 104 1.77 7.70 -1.37
CA THR A 104 2.27 8.37 -0.17
C THR A 104 3.75 8.69 -0.39
N ILE A 105 4.13 9.95 -0.24
CA ILE A 105 5.49 10.43 -0.56
C ILE A 105 6.10 11.07 0.69
N TYR A 106 7.21 10.53 1.16
CA TYR A 106 8.01 11.11 2.23
C TYR A 106 9.30 11.71 1.67
N ALA A 107 9.69 12.88 2.16
CA ALA A 107 10.99 13.48 1.86
C ALA A 107 11.87 13.49 3.11
N PHE A 108 13.12 13.06 2.96
CA PHE A 108 14.15 13.08 3.98
C PHE A 108 15.36 13.86 3.47
N GLU A 109 16.06 14.58 4.34
CA GLU A 109 17.28 15.28 3.96
C GLU A 109 18.25 15.41 5.14
N GLY A 110 19.46 14.89 4.96
CA GLY A 110 20.53 14.90 5.95
C GLY A 110 21.82 14.30 5.37
N GLU A 111 22.97 14.57 6.01
CA GLU A 111 24.29 14.09 5.58
C GLU A 111 24.63 14.38 4.10
N GLY A 112 24.16 15.51 3.54
CA GLY A 112 24.41 15.88 2.15
C GLY A 112 23.59 15.11 1.10
N VAL A 113 22.62 14.29 1.53
CA VAL A 113 21.74 13.51 0.66
C VAL A 113 20.28 13.87 0.92
N ARG A 114 19.52 14.08 -0.16
CA ARG A 114 18.07 14.05 -0.15
C ARG A 114 17.60 12.68 -0.60
N LEU A 115 16.65 12.12 0.15
CA LEU A 115 16.03 10.84 -0.14
C LEU A 115 14.51 11.00 -0.17
N THR A 116 13.88 10.60 -1.26
CA THR A 116 12.42 10.53 -1.39
C THR A 116 11.97 9.08 -1.34
N LEU A 117 11.03 8.78 -0.44
CA LEU A 117 10.43 7.45 -0.28
C LEU A 117 8.98 7.51 -0.76
N THR A 118 8.66 6.78 -1.83
CA THR A 118 7.31 6.76 -2.42
C THR A 118 6.69 5.36 -2.33
N PHE A 119 5.57 5.27 -1.63
CA PHE A 119 4.66 4.14 -1.70
C PHE A 119 3.64 4.40 -2.81
N LEU A 120 3.51 3.48 -3.76
CA LEU A 120 2.53 3.55 -4.84
C LEU A 120 1.64 2.30 -4.82
N THR A 121 0.34 2.49 -4.60
CA THR A 121 -0.68 1.46 -4.86
C THR A 121 -1.50 1.97 -6.04
N ALA A 122 -1.54 1.21 -7.12
CA ALA A 122 -2.19 1.63 -8.37
C ALA A 122 -3.73 1.51 -8.28
N ALA A 123 -4.34 2.24 -7.35
CA ALA A 123 -5.77 2.31 -7.19
C ALA A 123 -6.37 3.24 -8.25
N LEU A 124 -6.43 2.79 -9.51
CA LEU A 124 -6.99 3.54 -10.62
C LEU A 124 -8.42 3.06 -10.91
N PRO A 125 -9.44 3.91 -10.74
CA PRO A 125 -10.84 3.47 -10.71
C PRO A 125 -11.38 2.94 -12.04
N GLU A 126 -10.77 3.36 -13.15
CA GLU A 126 -11.12 2.93 -14.50
C GLU A 126 -10.72 1.48 -14.81
N ASP A 127 -9.84 0.87 -14.01
CA ASP A 127 -9.27 -0.45 -14.25
C ASP A 127 -9.43 -1.37 -13.02
N ILE A 128 -10.49 -2.18 -13.02
CA ILE A 128 -10.74 -3.15 -11.93
C ILE A 128 -9.69 -4.25 -11.91
N ASP A 129 -9.05 -4.57 -13.03
CA ASP A 129 -7.97 -5.56 -13.06
C ASP A 129 -6.82 -5.06 -12.21
N LEU A 130 -6.44 -3.81 -12.41
CA LEU A 130 -5.39 -3.15 -11.67
C LEU A 130 -5.76 -2.93 -10.20
N LEU A 131 -6.98 -2.44 -9.92
CA LEU A 131 -7.49 -2.26 -8.55
C LEU A 131 -7.49 -3.56 -7.74
N SER A 132 -7.75 -4.68 -8.39
CA SER A 132 -7.78 -5.97 -7.72
C SER A 132 -6.39 -6.54 -7.44
N ARG A 133 -5.31 -5.99 -8.03
CA ARG A 133 -3.93 -6.45 -7.79
C ARG A 133 -3.48 -6.04 -6.38
N PRO A 134 -3.13 -6.98 -5.49
CA PRO A 134 -2.65 -6.69 -4.15
C PRO A 134 -1.15 -6.32 -4.19
N VAL A 135 -0.81 -5.21 -4.84
CA VAL A 135 0.58 -4.78 -5.09
C VAL A 135 0.79 -3.34 -4.65
N THR A 136 1.83 -3.12 -3.85
CA THR A 136 2.38 -1.80 -3.55
C THR A 136 3.85 -1.75 -3.96
N TYR A 137 4.25 -0.71 -4.68
CA TYR A 137 5.64 -0.43 -4.99
C TYR A 137 6.24 0.50 -3.95
N LEU A 138 7.47 0.24 -3.54
CA LEU A 138 8.25 1.13 -2.69
C LEU A 138 9.47 1.62 -3.47
N THR A 139 9.59 2.93 -3.60
CA THR A 139 10.60 3.60 -4.42
C THR A 139 11.44 4.50 -3.54
N TRP A 140 12.76 4.42 -3.69
CA TRP A 140 13.73 5.33 -3.09
C TRP A 140 14.42 6.09 -4.21
N ASP A 141 14.32 7.41 -4.18
CA ASP A 141 15.08 8.31 -5.05
C ASP A 141 16.11 9.05 -4.18
N ALA A 142 17.40 8.92 -4.51
CA ALA A 142 18.48 9.55 -3.76
C ALA A 142 19.26 10.51 -4.67
N GLU A 143 19.51 11.73 -4.16
CA GLU A 143 20.33 12.73 -4.82
C GLU A 143 21.24 13.44 -3.81
N ALA A 144 22.44 13.84 -4.24
CA ALA A 144 23.36 14.62 -3.43
C ALA A 144 22.98 16.11 -3.47
N THR A 145 22.92 16.74 -2.30
CA THR A 145 22.50 18.14 -2.13
C THR A 145 23.67 19.09 -1.80
N ASP A 146 24.84 18.57 -1.45
CA ASP A 146 26.00 19.36 -1.01
C ASP A 146 27.09 19.53 -2.10
N GLY A 147 26.86 18.99 -3.30
CA GLY A 147 27.81 19.02 -4.42
C GLY A 147 28.91 17.95 -4.36
N LYS A 148 28.93 17.09 -3.33
CA LYS A 148 29.79 15.90 -3.26
C LYS A 148 29.05 14.70 -3.82
N SER A 149 29.76 13.57 -3.88
CA SER A 149 29.18 12.28 -4.23
C SER A 149 29.27 11.35 -3.01
N HIS A 150 28.15 10.70 -2.70
CA HIS A 150 27.98 9.86 -1.51
C HIS A 150 27.78 8.40 -1.90
N VAL A 151 28.31 7.48 -1.10
CA VAL A 151 28.00 6.05 -1.24
C VAL A 151 26.72 5.77 -0.47
N VAL A 152 25.69 5.29 -1.17
CA VAL A 152 24.36 5.06 -0.57
C VAL A 152 23.95 3.60 -0.77
N ALA A 153 23.41 2.99 0.29
CA ALA A 153 22.72 1.72 0.22
C ALA A 153 21.45 1.80 1.08
N VAL A 154 20.35 1.19 0.62
CA VAL A 154 19.10 1.11 1.37
C VAL A 154 18.82 -0.33 1.76
N TYR A 155 18.22 -0.47 2.93
CA TYR A 155 17.70 -1.71 3.46
C TYR A 155 16.20 -1.56 3.65
N PHE A 156 15.47 -2.63 3.36
CA PHE A 156 14.06 -2.79 3.65
C PHE A 156 13.83 -4.17 4.26
N ASP A 157 12.96 -4.25 5.27
CA ASP A 157 12.41 -5.53 5.71
C ASP A 157 10.91 -5.48 5.97
N ALA A 158 10.31 -6.66 5.88
CA ALA A 158 8.96 -6.94 6.35
C ALA A 158 9.00 -8.12 7.32
N ALA A 159 8.47 -7.91 8.53
CA ALA A 159 8.36 -8.95 9.54
C ALA A 159 7.41 -10.08 9.10
N THR A 160 7.66 -11.28 9.57
CA THR A 160 6.86 -12.47 9.24
C THR A 160 5.43 -12.44 9.82
N GLU A 161 5.15 -11.54 10.76
CA GLU A 161 3.79 -11.28 11.26
C GLU A 161 2.80 -10.83 10.16
N LEU A 162 3.29 -10.33 9.01
CA LEU A 162 2.45 -10.00 7.85
C LEU A 162 1.78 -11.23 7.20
N VAL A 163 2.23 -12.44 7.50
CA VAL A 163 1.75 -13.68 6.86
C VAL A 163 1.13 -14.67 7.85
N VAL A 164 0.83 -14.21 9.06
CA VAL A 164 0.21 -15.00 10.12
C VAL A 164 -0.85 -14.19 10.86
N ASN A 165 -1.79 -14.89 11.48
CA ASN A 165 -2.81 -14.27 12.32
C ASN A 165 -2.24 -14.00 13.71
N GLU A 166 -1.54 -14.98 14.26
CA GLU A 166 -0.90 -14.91 15.57
C GLU A 166 0.62 -15.04 15.45
N PRO A 167 1.41 -14.26 16.23
CA PRO A 167 2.87 -14.24 16.13
C PRO A 167 3.58 -15.59 16.31
N HIS A 168 2.97 -16.53 17.03
CA HIS A 168 3.56 -17.85 17.30
C HIS A 168 3.42 -18.84 16.14
N GLN A 169 2.61 -18.53 15.12
CA GLN A 169 2.43 -19.42 13.98
C GLN A 169 3.75 -19.54 13.20
N PRO A 170 4.18 -20.77 12.87
CA PRO A 170 5.39 -20.96 12.10
C PRO A 170 5.19 -20.46 10.67
N VAL A 171 6.27 -19.93 10.08
CA VAL A 171 6.30 -19.52 8.69
C VAL A 171 7.32 -20.32 7.90
N VAL A 172 7.06 -20.47 6.60
CA VAL A 172 8.01 -20.97 5.61
C VAL A 172 8.35 -19.85 4.64
N TRP A 173 9.58 -19.87 4.16
CA TRP A 173 10.01 -18.94 3.15
C TRP A 173 10.92 -19.59 2.13
N GLU A 174 11.01 -18.96 0.97
CA GLU A 174 11.92 -19.38 -0.09
C GLU A 174 12.35 -18.20 -0.95
N ARG A 175 13.48 -18.39 -1.63
CA ARG A 175 13.88 -17.51 -2.72
C ARG A 175 13.16 -17.92 -4.00
N ARG A 176 12.66 -16.94 -4.73
CA ARG A 176 12.09 -17.15 -6.07
C ARG A 176 12.68 -16.17 -7.06
N GLU A 177 12.61 -16.55 -8.33
CA GLU A 177 12.91 -15.66 -9.43
C GLU A 177 11.71 -15.55 -10.37
N PHE A 178 11.44 -14.34 -10.83
CA PHE A 178 10.35 -14.04 -11.75
C PHE A 178 10.90 -13.28 -12.97
N GLY A 179 11.79 -13.92 -13.71
CA GLY A 179 12.50 -13.30 -14.83
C GLY A 179 13.57 -12.32 -14.33
N PRO A 180 13.41 -10.99 -14.54
CA PRO A 180 14.40 -10.01 -14.07
C PRO A 180 14.33 -9.73 -12.55
N LEU A 181 13.34 -10.28 -11.85
CA LEU A 181 13.18 -10.07 -10.41
C LEU A 181 13.72 -11.25 -9.61
N ALA A 182 14.44 -10.93 -8.54
CA ALA A 182 14.67 -11.83 -7.42
C ALA A 182 13.68 -11.48 -6.30
N ALA A 183 13.14 -12.50 -5.66
CA ALA A 183 12.10 -12.34 -4.65
C ALA A 183 12.33 -13.23 -3.43
N VAL A 184 11.86 -12.75 -2.29
CA VAL A 184 11.61 -13.58 -1.11
C VAL A 184 10.11 -13.82 -1.04
N SER A 185 9.70 -15.09 -0.97
CA SER A 185 8.32 -15.49 -0.70
C SER A 185 8.21 -16.00 0.73
N CYS A 186 7.17 -15.61 1.45
CA CYS A 186 6.92 -16.03 2.83
C CYS A 186 5.43 -16.29 3.05
N GLY A 187 5.09 -17.34 3.81
CA GLY A 187 3.72 -17.71 4.15
C GLY A 187 3.67 -18.51 5.44
N SER A 188 2.51 -18.63 6.08
CA SER A 188 2.34 -19.57 7.19
C SER A 188 2.58 -21.02 6.72
N VAL A 189 2.98 -21.91 7.63
CA VAL A 189 3.12 -23.33 7.29
C VAL A 189 1.77 -24.00 7.09
N GLU A 190 0.79 -23.70 7.94
CA GLU A 190 -0.48 -24.43 7.99
C GLU A 190 -1.43 -24.09 6.83
N GLN A 191 -1.35 -22.87 6.30
CA GLN A 191 -2.21 -22.39 5.20
C GLN A 191 -3.72 -22.70 5.41
N PRO A 192 -4.34 -22.32 6.55
CA PRO A 192 -5.76 -22.61 6.85
C PRO A 192 -6.71 -21.68 6.07
N VAL A 193 -6.72 -21.82 4.74
CA VAL A 193 -7.48 -20.98 3.80
C VAL A 193 -8.94 -20.86 4.21
N LEU A 194 -9.34 -19.64 4.59
CA LEU A 194 -10.72 -19.26 4.93
C LEU A 194 -11.36 -20.09 6.08
N VAL A 195 -10.54 -20.66 6.96
CA VAL A 195 -11.03 -21.44 8.12
C VAL A 195 -11.53 -20.53 9.25
N LYS A 196 -10.89 -19.36 9.43
CA LYS A 196 -11.17 -18.43 10.53
C LYS A 196 -12.24 -17.39 10.14
N LYS A 197 -13.04 -16.97 11.12
CA LYS A 197 -14.08 -15.92 10.99
C LYS A 197 -14.17 -15.13 12.30
N GLY A 198 -14.51 -13.85 12.20
CA GLY A 198 -14.65 -12.97 13.36
C GLY A 198 -13.95 -11.62 13.17
N ASP A 199 -13.85 -10.88 14.25
CA ASP A 199 -13.10 -9.62 14.32
C ASP A 199 -11.63 -9.85 14.64
N ASP A 200 -10.83 -8.82 14.34
CA ASP A 200 -9.41 -8.78 14.66
C ASP A 200 -8.71 -10.06 14.19
N LEU A 201 -8.84 -10.33 12.89
CA LEU A 201 -8.12 -11.40 12.19
C LEU A 201 -7.17 -10.79 11.16
N ARG A 202 -5.95 -11.31 11.11
CA ARG A 202 -5.02 -11.09 9.99
C ARG A 202 -5.01 -12.34 9.12
N ILE A 203 -4.53 -12.17 7.90
CA ILE A 203 -4.40 -13.28 6.97
C ILE A 203 -3.28 -14.22 7.43
N ASP A 204 -3.58 -15.51 7.45
CA ASP A 204 -2.61 -16.54 7.81
C ASP A 204 -2.55 -17.65 6.77
N TRP A 205 -2.93 -17.35 5.54
CA TRP A 205 -2.78 -18.21 4.37
C TRP A 205 -2.33 -17.38 3.17
N GLY A 206 -1.88 -18.04 2.11
CA GLY A 206 -1.25 -17.37 1.00
C GLY A 206 0.19 -16.98 1.29
N PHE A 207 0.72 -16.11 0.43
CA PHE A 207 2.14 -15.77 0.39
C PHE A 207 2.37 -14.29 0.13
N LEU A 208 3.20 -13.67 0.96
CA LEU A 208 3.83 -12.38 0.69
C LEU A 208 5.02 -12.59 -0.24
N TYR A 209 5.20 -11.68 -1.21
CA TYR A 209 6.36 -11.60 -2.09
C TYR A 209 6.99 -10.21 -1.94
N ILE A 210 8.28 -10.17 -1.67
CA ILE A 210 9.11 -8.97 -1.69
C ILE A 210 10.08 -9.14 -2.85
N ALA A 211 9.90 -8.38 -3.93
CA ALA A 211 10.65 -8.59 -5.17
C ALA A 211 11.33 -7.31 -5.67
N ALA A 212 12.57 -7.43 -6.10
CA ALA A 212 13.37 -6.35 -6.66
C ALA A 212 14.17 -6.83 -7.88
N ASP A 213 14.61 -5.89 -8.72
CA ASP A 213 15.41 -6.20 -9.90
C ASP A 213 16.76 -6.81 -9.51
N LYS A 214 17.02 -8.05 -9.94
CA LYS A 214 18.23 -8.80 -9.57
C LYS A 214 19.51 -8.25 -10.21
N ARG A 215 19.39 -7.33 -11.18
CA ARG A 215 20.52 -6.64 -11.80
C ARG A 215 21.06 -5.51 -10.92
N ILE A 216 20.26 -5.03 -9.98
CA ILE A 216 20.70 -4.06 -8.99
C ILE A 216 21.58 -4.81 -7.97
N PRO A 217 22.84 -4.38 -7.76
CA PRO A 217 23.67 -4.96 -6.72
C PRO A 217 22.98 -4.86 -5.36
N GLY A 218 22.99 -5.93 -4.59
CA GLY A 218 22.17 -6.05 -3.41
C GLY A 218 22.05 -7.48 -2.92
N ARG A 219 21.19 -7.67 -1.93
CA ARG A 219 20.94 -8.99 -1.34
C ARG A 219 19.49 -9.10 -0.90
N GLN A 220 18.86 -10.24 -1.14
CA GLN A 220 17.55 -10.56 -0.58
C GLN A 220 17.59 -11.89 0.17
N GLY A 221 16.86 -12.00 1.27
CA GLY A 221 16.76 -13.24 2.06
C GLY A 221 15.79 -13.12 3.23
N ILE A 222 15.70 -14.14 4.06
CA ILE A 222 15.14 -14.02 5.42
C ILE A 222 16.28 -14.10 6.43
N GLY A 223 16.19 -13.31 7.49
CA GLY A 223 16.96 -13.57 8.70
C GLY A 223 16.10 -14.20 9.79
N ALA A 224 16.69 -15.11 10.58
CA ALA A 224 16.00 -15.71 11.72
C ALA A 224 15.60 -14.66 12.78
N ASN A 225 16.46 -13.67 12.99
CA ASN A 225 16.27 -12.57 13.94
C ASN A 225 16.46 -11.23 13.23
N ARG A 226 15.37 -10.46 13.11
CA ARG A 226 15.27 -9.17 12.42
C ARG A 226 16.26 -8.15 12.98
N ALA A 227 16.38 -8.06 14.30
CA ALA A 227 17.29 -7.10 14.94
C ALA A 227 18.75 -7.37 14.57
N THR A 228 19.14 -8.64 14.48
CA THR A 228 20.50 -9.05 14.08
C THR A 228 20.79 -8.67 12.62
N VAL A 229 19.83 -8.89 11.71
CA VAL A 229 19.97 -8.47 10.31
C VAL A 229 20.09 -6.95 10.19
N GLN A 230 19.25 -6.20 10.89
CA GLN A 230 19.30 -4.74 10.90
C GLN A 230 20.65 -4.23 11.45
N ALA A 231 21.15 -4.83 12.53
CA ALA A 231 22.44 -4.49 13.10
C ALA A 231 23.59 -4.76 12.11
N ALA A 232 23.58 -5.92 11.44
CA ALA A 232 24.57 -6.26 10.42
C ALA A 232 24.55 -5.28 9.23
N PHE A 233 23.36 -4.86 8.77
CA PHE A 233 23.25 -3.81 7.74
C PHE A 233 23.87 -2.50 8.20
N CYS A 234 23.55 -2.05 9.42
CA CYS A 234 24.08 -0.82 9.99
C CYS A 234 25.60 -0.84 10.12
N ALA A 235 26.17 -1.98 10.50
CA ALA A 235 27.61 -2.19 10.60
C ALA A 235 28.31 -2.37 9.24
N GLY A 236 27.54 -2.60 8.16
CA GLY A 236 28.11 -2.91 6.85
C GLY A 236 28.67 -4.32 6.72
N GLU A 237 28.17 -5.24 7.54
CA GLU A 237 28.62 -6.63 7.63
C GLU A 237 27.79 -7.56 6.74
N ALA A 238 28.20 -8.82 6.67
CA ALA A 238 27.43 -9.84 5.98
C ALA A 238 26.10 -10.07 6.71
N LEU A 239 24.99 -9.98 5.96
CA LEU A 239 23.66 -10.19 6.52
C LEU A 239 23.42 -11.68 6.81
N PRO A 240 23.06 -12.07 8.05
CA PRO A 240 22.80 -13.45 8.38
C PRO A 240 21.49 -13.90 7.74
N GLU A 241 21.51 -15.08 7.12
CA GLU A 241 20.34 -15.72 6.53
C GLU A 241 20.00 -17.02 7.25
N ALA A 242 18.71 -17.34 7.29
CA ALA A 242 18.24 -18.57 7.91
C ALA A 242 17.24 -19.30 6.98
N PRO A 243 17.70 -20.25 6.14
CA PRO A 243 16.81 -20.98 5.24
C PRO A 243 15.79 -21.85 5.99
N GLY A 244 14.61 -22.04 5.38
CA GLY A 244 13.59 -22.97 5.86
C GLY A 244 12.44 -22.29 6.61
N THR A 245 12.38 -22.51 7.92
CA THR A 245 11.27 -22.05 8.78
C THR A 245 11.66 -20.82 9.58
N GLY A 246 10.76 -19.84 9.67
CA GLY A 246 10.89 -18.66 10.51
C GLY A 246 9.86 -18.63 11.65
N GLY A 247 10.01 -17.65 12.54
CA GLY A 247 9.05 -17.35 13.61
C GLY A 247 8.80 -15.84 13.71
N ASN A 248 8.21 -15.38 14.81
CA ASN A 248 7.85 -13.97 15.04
C ASN A 248 9.00 -12.97 14.90
N GLU A 249 10.23 -13.40 15.20
CA GLU A 249 11.41 -12.53 15.13
C GLU A 249 12.02 -12.45 13.73
N SER A 250 11.55 -13.28 12.80
CA SER A 250 12.11 -13.35 11.45
C SER A 250 11.57 -12.24 10.56
N ALA A 251 12.34 -11.86 9.53
CA ALA A 251 11.91 -10.85 8.56
C ALA A 251 12.52 -11.14 7.19
N GLY A 252 11.71 -10.99 6.15
CA GLY A 252 12.17 -10.96 4.77
C GLY A 252 12.80 -9.60 4.50
N PHE A 253 14.05 -9.58 4.02
CA PHE A 253 14.80 -8.36 3.80
C PHE A 253 15.30 -8.23 2.36
N VAL A 254 15.51 -6.99 1.95
CA VAL A 254 16.11 -6.58 0.68
C VAL A 254 17.09 -5.44 0.95
N VAL A 255 18.31 -5.56 0.42
CA VAL A 255 19.28 -4.46 0.31
C VAL A 255 19.43 -4.10 -1.16
N LEU A 256 19.38 -2.79 -1.45
CA LEU A 256 19.60 -2.24 -2.78
C LEU A 256 20.76 -1.24 -2.71
N ASP A 257 21.79 -1.48 -3.51
CA ASP A 257 22.93 -0.59 -3.63
C ASP A 257 22.66 0.51 -4.67
N PHE A 258 22.89 1.75 -4.27
CA PHE A 258 22.80 2.92 -5.15
C PHE A 258 24.18 3.26 -5.74
N GLY A 259 25.25 2.70 -5.18
CA GLY A 259 26.62 3.04 -5.49
C GLY A 259 26.90 4.49 -5.12
N ARG A 260 27.61 5.19 -6.00
CA ARG A 260 27.92 6.62 -5.85
C ARG A 260 26.79 7.48 -6.38
N VAL A 261 26.06 8.12 -5.47
CA VAL A 261 25.01 9.11 -5.76
C VAL A 261 25.66 10.48 -5.90
N GLY A 262 25.24 11.25 -6.91
CA GLY A 262 25.64 12.65 -7.13
C GLY A 262 24.41 13.52 -7.31
N ARG A 263 24.53 14.64 -8.03
CA ARG A 263 23.40 15.57 -8.28
C ARG A 263 22.29 14.98 -9.16
N ASN A 264 22.60 13.98 -9.98
CA ASN A 264 21.59 13.28 -10.76
C ASN A 264 20.94 12.22 -9.87
N PRO A 265 19.61 12.25 -9.67
CA PRO A 265 18.92 11.27 -8.85
C PRO A 265 19.16 9.84 -9.33
N VAL A 266 19.41 8.95 -8.38
CA VAL A 266 19.45 7.50 -8.61
C VAL A 266 18.19 6.92 -7.97
N SER A 267 17.42 6.15 -8.75
CA SER A 267 16.20 5.52 -8.27
C SER A 267 16.38 4.01 -8.10
N ARG A 268 15.84 3.45 -7.03
CA ARG A 268 15.65 2.01 -6.83
C ARG A 268 14.26 1.74 -6.31
N TRP A 269 13.72 0.57 -6.64
CA TRP A 269 12.40 0.19 -6.18
C TRP A 269 12.32 -1.31 -5.93
N LEU A 270 11.35 -1.69 -5.11
CA LEU A 270 10.86 -3.06 -4.95
C LEU A 270 9.34 -3.05 -5.03
N LEU A 271 8.76 -4.22 -5.23
CA LEU A 271 7.33 -4.44 -5.06
C LEU A 271 7.07 -5.37 -3.88
N LEU A 272 6.00 -5.07 -3.17
CA LEU A 272 5.36 -5.96 -2.21
C LEU A 272 4.07 -6.46 -2.86
N ALA A 273 3.90 -7.77 -2.94
CA ALA A 273 2.68 -8.40 -3.45
C ALA A 273 2.18 -9.47 -2.50
N TYR A 274 0.87 -9.63 -2.36
CA TYR A 274 0.29 -10.70 -1.55
C TYR A 274 -0.60 -11.61 -2.39
N ASP A 275 -0.32 -12.90 -2.41
CA ASP A 275 -1.19 -13.90 -3.05
C ASP A 275 -2.00 -14.64 -1.99
N ASP A 276 -3.27 -14.28 -1.84
CA ASP A 276 -4.17 -14.89 -0.88
C ASP A 276 -4.79 -16.20 -1.36
N LEU A 277 -4.53 -16.66 -2.60
CA LEU A 277 -5.08 -17.88 -3.23
C LEU A 277 -6.61 -17.82 -3.43
N TYR A 278 -7.35 -17.75 -2.33
CA TYR A 278 -8.79 -17.50 -2.23
C TYR A 278 -9.04 -16.35 -1.25
N SER A 279 -9.85 -15.39 -1.68
CA SER A 279 -10.03 -14.15 -0.91
C SER A 279 -11.14 -14.24 0.11
N ILE A 280 -12.27 -14.87 -0.23
CA ILE A 280 -13.45 -14.96 0.63
C ILE A 280 -14.21 -16.26 0.38
N GLN A 281 -15.05 -16.64 1.35
CA GLN A 281 -16.11 -17.62 1.14
C GLN A 281 -17.46 -16.89 1.05
N TYR A 282 -18.11 -16.96 -0.11
CA TYR A 282 -19.43 -16.38 -0.35
C TYR A 282 -20.43 -17.48 -0.72
N MET A 283 -21.55 -17.56 0.02
CA MET A 283 -22.57 -18.60 -0.16
C MET A 283 -21.99 -20.02 -0.18
N LYS A 284 -21.07 -20.31 0.77
CA LYS A 284 -20.33 -21.58 0.90
C LYS A 284 -19.41 -21.92 -0.29
N LYS A 285 -19.14 -20.97 -1.18
CA LYS A 285 -18.17 -21.12 -2.27
C LYS A 285 -16.96 -20.23 -2.01
N ASN A 286 -15.78 -20.81 -2.09
CA ASN A 286 -14.54 -20.03 -2.02
C ASN A 286 -14.36 -19.30 -3.35
N LEU A 287 -14.21 -17.99 -3.31
CA LEU A 287 -14.00 -17.15 -4.49
C LEU A 287 -12.54 -16.71 -4.55
N ARG A 288 -11.99 -16.74 -5.76
CA ARG A 288 -10.64 -16.24 -6.05
C ARG A 288 -10.67 -14.70 -6.18
N PRO A 289 -9.56 -14.01 -5.89
CA PRO A 289 -9.46 -12.58 -6.16
C PRO A 289 -9.64 -12.32 -7.66
N TYR A 290 -10.18 -11.14 -7.99
CA TYR A 290 -10.58 -10.82 -9.36
C TYR A 290 -9.43 -10.85 -10.38
N TRP A 291 -8.21 -10.48 -9.97
CA TRP A 291 -7.02 -10.54 -10.82
C TRP A 291 -6.66 -11.95 -11.29
N ARG A 292 -7.09 -13.01 -10.57
CA ARG A 292 -6.84 -14.42 -10.90
C ARG A 292 -7.86 -15.01 -11.89
N ARG A 293 -8.93 -14.29 -12.23
CA ARG A 293 -10.08 -14.86 -12.98
C ARG A 293 -9.73 -15.42 -14.36
N ASN A 294 -8.67 -14.89 -14.99
CA ASN A 294 -8.20 -15.30 -16.31
C ASN A 294 -7.01 -16.27 -16.24
N GLY A 295 -6.83 -16.96 -15.11
CA GLY A 295 -5.79 -17.98 -14.93
C GLY A 295 -4.43 -17.45 -14.50
N TRP A 296 -4.32 -16.17 -14.11
CA TRP A 296 -3.09 -15.65 -13.51
C TRP A 296 -2.80 -16.33 -12.17
N GLU A 297 -1.53 -16.67 -12.00
CA GLU A 297 -0.96 -17.11 -10.72
C GLU A 297 0.00 -16.04 -10.18
N ALA A 298 0.51 -16.21 -8.96
CA ALA A 298 1.41 -15.24 -8.32
C ALA A 298 2.59 -14.81 -9.22
N ALA A 299 3.16 -15.76 -9.97
CA ALA A 299 4.26 -15.49 -10.87
C ALA A 299 3.87 -14.51 -12.00
N ASP A 300 2.64 -14.61 -12.50
CA ASP A 300 2.12 -13.70 -13.53
C ASP A 300 1.86 -12.32 -12.96
N LEU A 301 1.27 -12.24 -11.76
CA LEU A 301 1.07 -10.99 -11.04
C LEU A 301 2.39 -10.23 -10.83
N VAL A 302 3.41 -10.90 -10.29
CA VAL A 302 4.71 -10.28 -10.00
C VAL A 302 5.42 -9.83 -11.28
N ARG A 303 5.37 -10.64 -12.35
CA ARG A 303 5.95 -10.27 -13.66
C ARG A 303 5.21 -9.08 -14.30
N ALA A 304 3.88 -9.10 -14.29
CA ALA A 304 3.05 -8.02 -14.84
C ALA A 304 3.26 -6.72 -14.05
N ALA A 305 3.26 -6.79 -12.72
CA ALA A 305 3.51 -5.64 -11.86
C ALA A 305 4.86 -4.97 -12.19
N ALA A 306 5.94 -5.76 -12.29
CA ALA A 306 7.25 -5.22 -12.63
C ALA A 306 7.32 -4.62 -14.05
N LYS A 307 6.65 -5.25 -15.02
CA LYS A 307 6.56 -4.75 -16.39
C LYS A 307 5.79 -3.43 -16.46
N ASP A 308 4.67 -3.33 -15.74
CA ASP A 308 3.74 -2.22 -15.84
C ASP A 308 4.20 -1.00 -15.00
N TYR A 309 5.04 -1.21 -13.99
CA TYR A 309 5.46 -0.18 -13.02
C TYR A 309 5.91 1.16 -13.64
N PRO A 310 6.79 1.22 -14.66
CA PRO A 310 7.20 2.50 -15.26
C PRO A 310 6.03 3.29 -15.87
N SER A 311 5.02 2.60 -16.40
CA SER A 311 3.80 3.21 -16.92
C SER A 311 2.87 3.62 -15.78
N LEU A 312 2.69 2.76 -14.78
CA LEU A 312 1.84 3.01 -13.62
C LEU A 312 2.29 4.22 -12.81
N GLN A 313 3.60 4.43 -12.64
CA GLN A 313 4.11 5.65 -11.98
C GLN A 313 3.57 6.93 -12.64
N LYS A 314 3.58 6.99 -13.97
CA LYS A 314 3.11 8.16 -14.74
C LYS A 314 1.60 8.30 -14.67
N GLN A 315 0.88 7.19 -14.80
CA GLN A 315 -0.59 7.18 -14.75
C GLN A 315 -1.10 7.61 -13.37
N CYS A 316 -0.58 7.02 -12.29
CA CYS A 316 -0.88 7.40 -10.91
C CYS A 316 -0.52 8.87 -10.64
N ALA A 317 0.62 9.35 -11.12
CA ALA A 317 0.99 10.74 -10.94
C ALA A 317 0.02 11.72 -11.60
N ARG A 318 -0.41 11.41 -12.83
CA ARG A 318 -1.41 12.19 -13.54
C ARG A 318 -2.77 12.13 -12.85
N PHE A 319 -3.23 10.93 -12.48
CA PHE A 319 -4.51 10.73 -11.80
C PHE A 319 -4.56 11.50 -10.47
N ASP A 320 -3.52 11.40 -9.65
CA ASP A 320 -3.43 12.17 -8.41
C ASP A 320 -3.52 13.67 -8.67
N GLN A 321 -2.82 14.18 -9.70
CA GLN A 321 -2.85 15.60 -10.04
C GLN A 321 -4.24 16.06 -10.46
N GLU A 322 -4.91 15.31 -11.34
CA GLU A 322 -6.24 15.62 -11.85
C GLU A 322 -7.28 15.58 -10.72
N LEU A 323 -7.33 14.50 -9.95
CA LEU A 323 -8.29 14.34 -8.86
C LEU A 323 -8.08 15.38 -7.75
N MET A 324 -6.83 15.66 -7.37
CA MET A 324 -6.54 16.67 -6.36
C MET A 324 -6.93 18.08 -6.83
N ALA A 325 -6.71 18.42 -8.10
CA ALA A 325 -7.11 19.71 -8.65
C ALA A 325 -8.64 19.89 -8.66
N ASP A 326 -9.38 18.83 -9.03
CA ASP A 326 -10.85 18.85 -9.01
C ASP A 326 -11.40 18.98 -7.59
N LEU A 327 -10.84 18.25 -6.63
CA LEU A 327 -11.25 18.32 -5.23
C LEU A 327 -10.89 19.69 -4.60
N GLU A 328 -9.72 20.24 -4.92
CA GLU A 328 -9.31 21.56 -4.43
C GLU A 328 -10.21 22.66 -5.01
N LYS A 329 -10.61 22.55 -6.27
CA LYS A 329 -11.61 23.44 -6.87
C LYS A 329 -12.98 23.31 -6.20
N ALA A 330 -13.37 22.10 -5.78
CA ALA A 330 -14.66 21.84 -5.17
C ALA A 330 -14.76 22.31 -3.71
N GLY A 331 -13.70 22.16 -2.92
CA GLY A 331 -13.74 22.40 -1.47
C GLY A 331 -12.48 23.00 -0.84
N GLY A 332 -11.51 23.42 -1.65
CA GLY A 332 -10.22 23.91 -1.20
C GLY A 332 -9.23 22.80 -0.82
N ARG A 333 -7.99 23.18 -0.55
CA ARG A 333 -6.90 22.25 -0.28
C ARG A 333 -7.14 21.31 0.93
N PRO A 334 -7.65 21.78 2.09
CA PRO A 334 -7.92 20.87 3.22
C PRO A 334 -8.95 19.78 2.87
N TYR A 335 -9.95 20.12 2.05
CA TYR A 335 -10.93 19.16 1.56
C TYR A 335 -10.29 18.13 0.61
N ALA A 336 -9.44 18.59 -0.32
CA ALA A 336 -8.73 17.70 -1.24
C ALA A 336 -7.83 16.70 -0.50
N GLU A 337 -7.07 17.17 0.49
CA GLU A 337 -6.20 16.31 1.30
C GLU A 337 -7.02 15.28 2.11
N LEU A 338 -8.18 15.67 2.66
CA LEU A 338 -9.06 14.75 3.38
C LEU A 338 -9.69 13.71 2.43
N ALA A 339 -10.13 14.15 1.25
CA ALA A 339 -10.70 13.26 0.24
C ALA A 339 -9.67 12.28 -0.33
N ALA A 340 -8.39 12.67 -0.47
CA ALA A 340 -7.32 11.75 -0.85
C ALA A 340 -7.10 10.64 0.20
N LEU A 341 -7.18 10.97 1.49
CA LEU A 341 -7.11 9.96 2.56
C LEU A 341 -8.33 9.04 2.53
N ALA A 342 -9.54 9.60 2.42
CA ALA A 342 -10.78 8.83 2.32
C ALA A 342 -10.77 7.90 1.10
N TYR A 343 -10.21 8.35 -0.02
CA TYR A 343 -10.02 7.55 -1.23
C TYR A 343 -9.24 6.27 -0.95
N ARG A 344 -8.07 6.40 -0.29
CA ARG A 344 -7.20 5.28 0.08
C ARG A 344 -7.91 4.33 1.04
N GLN A 345 -8.64 4.87 2.02
CA GLN A 345 -9.39 4.07 3.00
C GLN A 345 -10.53 3.27 2.36
N CYS A 346 -11.31 3.87 1.46
CA CYS A 346 -12.42 3.20 0.81
C CYS A 346 -11.96 2.00 -0.05
N PHE A 347 -10.86 2.14 -0.79
CA PHE A 347 -10.32 1.03 -1.57
C PHE A 347 -9.64 -0.01 -0.68
N ALA A 348 -8.85 0.38 0.32
CA ALA A 348 -8.21 -0.55 1.24
C ALA A 348 -9.21 -1.35 2.09
N ALA A 349 -10.41 -0.82 2.32
CA ALA A 349 -11.48 -1.55 3.00
C ALA A 349 -12.16 -2.59 2.08
N GLY A 350 -11.91 -2.55 0.77
CA GLY A 350 -12.58 -3.39 -0.23
C GLY A 350 -11.72 -4.55 -0.72
N LYS A 351 -12.36 -5.69 -1.01
CA LYS A 351 -11.75 -6.82 -1.71
C LYS A 351 -12.54 -7.14 -2.98
N PHE A 352 -11.85 -7.15 -4.13
CA PHE A 352 -12.42 -7.54 -5.42
C PHE A 352 -12.24 -9.04 -5.66
N VAL A 353 -13.34 -9.72 -5.95
CA VAL A 353 -13.37 -11.16 -6.29
C VAL A 353 -14.14 -11.39 -7.57
N ALA A 354 -13.89 -12.52 -8.22
CA ALA A 354 -14.66 -12.93 -9.40
C ALA A 354 -15.84 -13.81 -8.98
N ASP A 355 -17.02 -13.54 -9.53
CA ASP A 355 -18.15 -14.46 -9.45
C ASP A 355 -17.96 -15.66 -10.41
N ALA A 356 -18.96 -16.55 -10.46
CA ALA A 356 -18.92 -17.74 -11.31
C ALA A 356 -18.85 -17.44 -12.83
N ASN A 357 -19.21 -16.22 -13.24
CA ASN A 357 -19.19 -15.74 -14.63
C ASN A 357 -17.98 -14.82 -14.90
N GLY A 358 -17.04 -14.71 -13.97
CA GLY A 358 -15.88 -13.83 -14.09
C GLY A 358 -16.20 -12.34 -13.93
N GLN A 359 -17.38 -11.97 -13.41
CA GLN A 359 -17.74 -10.58 -13.15
C GLN A 359 -17.20 -10.11 -11.78
N PRO A 360 -16.85 -8.82 -11.64
CA PRO A 360 -16.31 -8.30 -10.40
C PRO A 360 -17.38 -8.14 -9.32
N LEU A 361 -17.10 -8.67 -8.14
CA LEU A 361 -17.81 -8.39 -6.90
C LEU A 361 -16.85 -7.68 -5.94
N GLN A 362 -17.35 -6.68 -5.20
CA GLN A 362 -16.58 -5.98 -4.19
C GLN A 362 -17.21 -6.19 -2.81
N PHE A 363 -16.40 -6.63 -1.86
CA PHE A 363 -16.81 -6.80 -0.46
C PHE A 363 -16.00 -5.85 0.40
N CYS A 364 -16.67 -4.91 1.08
CA CYS A 364 -16.03 -4.11 2.12
C CYS A 364 -15.90 -4.93 3.41
N LYS A 365 -14.85 -4.72 4.19
CA LYS A 365 -14.75 -5.20 5.57
C LYS A 365 -15.17 -4.06 6.49
N GLU A 366 -16.17 -4.33 7.33
CA GLU A 366 -16.48 -3.44 8.46
C GLU A 366 -15.35 -3.54 9.50
N ASN A 367 -15.17 -2.53 10.35
CA ASN A 367 -14.13 -2.55 11.40
C ASN A 367 -14.39 -3.67 12.46
N HIS A 368 -14.05 -3.44 13.72
CA HIS A 368 -14.27 -4.40 14.81
C HIS A 368 -15.75 -4.48 15.23
N SER A 369 -16.58 -5.02 14.35
CA SER A 369 -18.04 -5.07 14.47
C SER A 369 -18.57 -6.40 13.92
N ASN A 370 -18.13 -7.50 14.54
CA ASN A 370 -18.57 -8.88 14.34
C ASN A 370 -18.11 -9.59 13.05
N GLY A 371 -16.98 -9.19 12.47
CA GLY A 371 -16.39 -9.89 11.31
C GLY A 371 -17.17 -9.69 10.00
N CYS A 372 -18.07 -8.70 9.96
CA CYS A 372 -18.96 -8.46 8.83
C CYS A 372 -18.20 -8.05 7.55
N ILE A 373 -18.69 -8.56 6.41
CA ILE A 373 -18.28 -8.15 5.08
C ILE A 373 -19.51 -7.75 4.27
N GLY A 374 -19.38 -6.76 3.39
CA GLY A 374 -20.48 -6.30 2.54
C GLY A 374 -21.57 -5.51 3.28
N THR A 375 -21.25 -4.91 4.42
CA THR A 375 -22.19 -4.13 5.23
C THR A 375 -22.72 -2.93 4.42
N SER A 376 -24.05 -2.85 4.24
CA SER A 376 -24.67 -1.85 3.35
C SER A 376 -24.55 -0.43 3.89
N ASP A 377 -24.70 -0.24 5.20
CA ASP A 377 -24.53 1.05 5.88
C ASP A 377 -23.07 1.52 5.93
N VAL A 378 -22.09 0.63 5.69
CA VAL A 378 -20.68 0.98 5.45
C VAL A 378 -20.45 1.35 3.99
N PHE A 379 -21.06 0.62 3.05
CA PHE A 379 -20.98 0.97 1.62
C PHE A 379 -21.67 2.29 1.28
N TYR A 380 -22.77 2.63 1.97
CA TYR A 380 -23.51 3.87 1.72
C TYR A 380 -22.66 5.15 1.81
N PRO A 381 -21.85 5.39 2.86
CA PRO A 381 -20.93 6.52 2.91
C PRO A 381 -19.74 6.41 1.94
N MET A 382 -19.36 5.19 1.49
CA MET A 382 -18.33 5.01 0.44
C MET A 382 -18.88 5.24 -0.98
N ALA A 383 -20.18 5.08 -1.17
CA ALA A 383 -20.83 5.08 -2.47
C ALA A 383 -20.57 6.34 -3.32
N PRO A 384 -20.50 7.57 -2.78
CA PRO A 384 -20.22 8.75 -3.60
C PRO A 384 -18.96 8.63 -4.45
N GLN A 385 -17.89 8.06 -3.89
CA GLN A 385 -16.63 7.81 -4.61
C GLN A 385 -16.83 6.81 -5.75
N PHE A 386 -17.47 5.68 -5.50
CA PHE A 386 -17.66 4.65 -6.53
C PHE A 386 -18.65 5.07 -7.61
N LEU A 387 -19.68 5.85 -7.26
CA LEU A 387 -20.64 6.42 -8.21
C LEU A 387 -20.00 7.48 -9.09
N LEU A 388 -19.14 8.35 -8.52
CA LEU A 388 -18.42 9.37 -9.26
C LEU A 388 -17.43 8.77 -10.26
N LEU A 389 -16.69 7.74 -9.84
CA LEU A 389 -15.52 7.25 -10.57
C LEU A 389 -15.85 6.17 -11.62
N GLY A 390 -17.07 5.64 -11.64
CA GLY A 390 -17.55 4.93 -12.82
C GLY A 390 -18.66 3.90 -12.57
N PRO A 391 -19.48 3.62 -13.60
CA PRO A 391 -20.61 2.70 -13.49
C PRO A 391 -20.18 1.25 -13.17
N THR A 392 -18.97 0.84 -13.57
CA THR A 392 -18.47 -0.52 -13.29
C THR A 392 -18.16 -0.70 -11.80
N LEU A 393 -17.55 0.29 -11.15
CA LEU A 393 -17.35 0.31 -9.69
C LEU A 393 -18.67 0.39 -8.94
N ALA A 394 -19.61 1.19 -9.44
CA ALA A 394 -20.96 1.25 -8.85
C ALA A 394 -21.68 -0.10 -8.90
N LYS A 395 -21.52 -0.83 -10.01
CA LYS A 395 -22.09 -2.19 -10.17
C LYS A 395 -21.41 -3.21 -9.27
N SER A 396 -20.10 -3.12 -9.01
CA SER A 396 -19.38 -4.15 -8.25
C SER A 396 -19.82 -4.26 -6.80
N PHE A 397 -20.23 -3.15 -6.15
CA PHE A 397 -20.75 -3.20 -4.77
C PHE A 397 -22.26 -3.44 -4.69
N SER A 398 -23.04 -2.98 -5.68
CA SER A 398 -24.51 -3.09 -5.66
C SER A 398 -25.03 -4.48 -6.07
N SER A 399 -24.28 -5.21 -6.91
CA SER A 399 -24.65 -6.54 -7.40
C SER A 399 -24.81 -7.59 -6.29
N MET A 400 -24.05 -7.46 -5.20
CA MET A 400 -24.14 -8.33 -4.02
C MET A 400 -25.51 -8.25 -3.33
N SER A 401 -26.00 -7.03 -3.10
CA SER A 401 -27.30 -6.79 -2.45
C SER A 401 -28.45 -7.28 -3.32
N LEU A 402 -28.36 -7.05 -4.65
CA LEU A 402 -29.36 -7.52 -5.61
C LEU A 402 -29.41 -9.06 -5.69
N SER A 403 -28.26 -9.72 -5.72
CA SER A 403 -28.17 -11.19 -5.75
C SER A 403 -28.76 -11.81 -4.48
N SER A 404 -28.54 -11.19 -3.33
CA SER A 404 -29.10 -11.63 -2.05
C SER A 404 -30.63 -11.44 -2.01
N ALA A 405 -31.14 -10.32 -2.54
CA ALA A 405 -32.58 -10.06 -2.63
C ALA A 405 -33.29 -11.07 -3.57
N ALA A 406 -32.67 -11.42 -4.70
CA ALA A 406 -33.20 -12.43 -5.62
C ALA A 406 -33.27 -13.84 -5.01
N LEU A 407 -32.29 -14.22 -4.20
CA LEU A 407 -32.33 -15.49 -3.47
C LEU A 407 -33.43 -15.51 -2.39
N LEU A 408 -33.69 -14.38 -1.73
CA LEU A 408 -34.76 -14.25 -0.75
C LEU A 408 -36.15 -14.30 -1.40
N SER A 409 -36.31 -13.78 -2.62
CA SER A 409 -37.58 -13.86 -3.34
C SER A 409 -37.87 -15.27 -3.88
N GLN A 410 -36.84 -16.07 -4.18
CA GLN A 410 -36.99 -17.48 -4.59
C GLN A 410 -37.29 -18.44 -3.42
N ARG A 411 -37.14 -17.99 -2.17
CA ARG A 411 -37.48 -18.78 -0.96
C ARG A 411 -38.90 -18.52 -0.43
N ARG A 412 -39.71 -17.76 -1.15
CA ARG A 412 -41.11 -17.49 -0.81
C ARG A 412 -42.07 -18.30 -1.65
#